data_AF-A0A7Z9PR48-F1
#
_entry.id   AF-A0A7Z9PR48-F1
#
_cell.length_a   1.000
_cell.length_b   1.000
_cell.length_c   1.000
_cell.angle_alpha   90.00
_cell.angle_beta   90.00
_cell.angle_gamma   90.00
#
_symmetry.space_group_name_H-M   'P 1'
#
loop_
_entity.id
_entity.type
_entity.pdbx_description
1 polymer ?
#
loop_
_entity_poly.entity_id
_entity_poly.type
_entity_poly.pdbx_seq_one_letter_code
_entity_poly.pdbx_strand_id
1 'polypeptide(L)'
;MLPADLLVRLVEEDKELPGLRPTDYHLGAKERLNEAVTRSWTRLRGIWDTFQSERRELPDSEPGTSLTRERWLLILFQELGFGRLSTARARELEGKNYAISHA
;
A
#
# COMPACT_ATOMS: atom_id res chain seq x y z
N MET A 1 1.23 -6.07 23.78
CA MET A 1 2.42 -5.18 23.73
C MET A 1 3.50 -5.90 22.95
N LEU A 2 4.20 -5.23 22.04
CA LEU A 2 5.35 -5.82 21.35
C LEU A 2 6.52 -5.96 22.33
N PRO A 3 7.30 -7.06 22.30
CA PRO A 3 8.46 -7.23 23.17
C PRO A 3 9.53 -6.16 22.87
N ALA A 4 10.12 -5.56 23.90
CA ALA A 4 11.13 -4.52 23.72
C ALA A 4 12.41 -5.04 23.05
N ASP A 5 12.77 -6.31 23.31
CA ASP A 5 13.88 -7.01 22.67
C ASP A 5 13.70 -7.15 21.15
N LEU A 6 12.46 -7.30 20.67
CA LEU A 6 12.17 -7.35 19.24
C LEU A 6 12.51 -6.02 18.56
N LEU A 7 12.20 -4.89 19.21
CA LEU A 7 12.52 -3.57 18.66
C LEU A 7 14.03 -3.33 18.59
N VAL A 8 14.78 -3.80 19.60
CA VAL A 8 16.25 -3.72 19.60
C VAL A 8 16.82 -4.53 18.44
N ARG A 9 16.39 -5.79 18.28
CA ARG A 9 16.85 -6.67 17.19
C ARG A 9 16.52 -6.12 15.80
N LEU A 10 15.38 -5.43 15.66
CA LEU A 10 15.01 -4.74 14.42
C LEU A 10 15.99 -3.59 14.11
N VAL A 11 16.33 -2.78 15.11
CA VAL A 11 17.28 -1.66 14.96
C VAL A 11 18.70 -2.16 14.65
N GLU A 12 19.08 -3.30 15.23
CA GLU A 12 20.38 -3.94 14.98
C GLU A 12 20.45 -4.71 13.63
N GLU A 13 19.35 -4.73 12.86
CA GLU A 13 19.22 -5.50 11.62
C GLU A 13 19.63 -6.98 11.80
N ASP A 14 19.16 -7.60 12.90
CA ASP A 14 19.46 -8.98 13.24
C ASP A 14 19.07 -9.93 12.09
N LYS A 15 20.09 -10.52 11.44
CA LYS A 15 19.94 -11.38 10.27
C LYS A 15 19.23 -12.70 10.56
N GLU A 16 19.20 -13.10 11.84
CA GLU A 16 18.48 -14.30 12.29
C GLU A 16 17.00 -14.01 12.54
N LEU A 17 16.57 -12.74 12.50
CA LEU A 17 15.16 -12.40 12.59
C LEU A 17 14.48 -12.63 11.23
N PRO A 18 13.49 -13.54 11.15
CA PRO A 18 12.79 -13.80 9.90
C PRO A 18 12.02 -12.56 9.45
N GLY A 19 12.00 -12.32 8.14
CA GLY A 19 11.32 -11.17 7.56
C GLY A 19 12.12 -9.87 7.58
N LEU A 20 13.41 -9.88 7.93
CA LEU A 20 14.29 -8.70 7.78
C LEU A 20 15.16 -8.74 6.52
N ARG A 21 15.10 -9.81 5.72
CA ARG A 21 15.91 -9.90 4.51
C ARG A 21 15.27 -9.06 3.40
N PRO A 22 16.03 -8.26 2.64
CA PRO A 22 15.49 -7.49 1.52
C PRO A 22 14.69 -8.35 0.53
N THR A 23 15.15 -9.56 0.29
CA THR A 23 14.51 -10.53 -0.61
C THR A 23 13.13 -10.99 -0.15
N ASP A 24 12.83 -10.90 1.16
CA ASP A 24 11.49 -11.21 1.69
C ASP A 24 10.45 -10.18 1.19
N TYR A 25 10.91 -9.04 0.66
CA TYR A 25 10.09 -7.95 0.10
C TYR A 25 10.33 -7.72 -1.39
N HIS A 26 10.85 -8.73 -2.10
CA HIS A 26 11.19 -8.64 -3.54
C HIS A 26 12.25 -7.59 -3.89
N LEU A 27 13.02 -7.12 -2.91
CA LEU A 27 14.16 -6.24 -3.14
C LEU A 27 15.40 -7.05 -3.53
N GLY A 28 16.34 -6.40 -4.21
CA GLY A 28 17.65 -6.97 -4.48
C GLY A 28 18.39 -7.31 -3.19
N ALA A 29 19.16 -8.40 -3.19
CA ALA A 29 19.85 -8.90 -1.99
C ALA A 29 20.85 -7.89 -1.37
N LYS A 30 21.28 -6.88 -2.14
CA LYS A 30 22.19 -5.81 -1.68
C LYS A 30 21.46 -4.51 -1.34
N GLU A 31 20.15 -4.43 -1.57
CA GLU A 31 19.37 -3.26 -1.16
C GLU A 31 19.17 -3.26 0.36
N ARG A 32 19.09 -2.06 0.94
CA ARG A 32 18.78 -1.91 2.36
C ARG A 32 17.29 -1.67 2.55
N LEU A 33 16.67 -2.47 3.42
CA LEU A 33 15.23 -2.38 3.70
C LEU A 33 14.84 -0.98 4.17
N ASN A 34 15.62 -0.40 5.09
CA ASN A 34 15.40 0.96 5.60
C ASN A 34 15.44 2.04 4.50
N GLU A 35 16.32 1.90 3.51
CA GLU A 35 16.39 2.83 2.38
C GLU A 35 15.18 2.68 1.45
N ALA A 36 14.76 1.45 1.17
CA ALA A 36 13.56 1.18 0.38
C ALA A 36 12.30 1.73 1.06
N VAL A 37 12.13 1.48 2.37
CA VAL A 37 11.03 2.02 3.18
C VAL A 37 11.05 3.55 3.17
N THR A 38 12.22 4.17 3.38
CA THR A 38 12.35 5.64 3.40
C THR A 38 11.95 6.24 2.06
N ARG A 39 12.34 5.60 0.94
CA ARG A 39 12.00 6.03 -0.42
C ARG A 39 10.50 5.99 -0.66
N SER A 40 9.86 4.85 -0.37
CA SER A 40 8.42 4.68 -0.51
C SER A 40 7.64 5.62 0.40
N TRP A 41 8.06 5.79 1.65
CA TRP A 41 7.45 6.73 2.60
C TRP A 41 7.52 8.18 2.11
N THR A 42 8.68 8.61 1.61
CA THR A 42 8.86 9.97 1.08
C THR A 42 7.95 10.21 -0.12
N ARG A 43 7.88 9.25 -1.04
CA ARG A 43 6.99 9.30 -2.20
C ARG A 43 5.51 9.35 -1.81
N LEU A 44 5.08 8.45 -0.92
CA LEU A 44 3.69 8.38 -0.47
C LEU A 44 3.26 9.64 0.28
N ARG A 45 4.15 10.24 1.07
CA ARG A 45 3.83 11.51 1.75
C ARG A 45 3.52 12.63 0.76
N GLY A 46 4.35 12.77 -0.28
CA GLY A 46 4.09 13.77 -1.33
C GLY A 46 2.75 13.54 -2.04
N ILE A 47 2.46 12.28 -2.40
CA ILE A 47 1.18 11.92 -3.05
C ILE A 47 0.00 12.19 -2.12
N TRP A 48 0.14 11.87 -0.83
CA TRP A 48 -0.89 12.11 0.18
C TRP A 48 -1.21 13.60 0.32
N ASP A 49 -0.18 14.45 0.36
CA ASP A 49 -0.36 15.90 0.49
C ASP A 49 -1.10 16.46 -0.74
N THR A 50 -0.74 16.03 -1.95
CA THR A 50 -1.45 16.39 -3.19
C THR A 50 -2.90 15.91 -3.16
N PHE A 51 -3.13 14.63 -2.84
CA PHE A 51 -4.49 14.07 -2.74
C PHE A 51 -5.35 14.82 -1.72
N GLN A 52 -4.80 15.16 -0.55
CA GLN A 52 -5.52 15.93 0.46
C GLN A 52 -5.87 17.33 -0.02
N SER A 53 -5.02 17.95 -0.85
CA SER A 53 -5.34 19.24 -1.48
C SER A 53 -6.51 19.11 -2.44
N GLU A 54 -6.43 18.18 -3.40
CA GLU A 54 -7.48 17.95 -4.40
C GLU A 54 -8.81 17.54 -3.73
N ARG A 55 -8.76 16.71 -2.68
CA ARG A 55 -9.94 16.26 -1.93
C ARG A 55 -10.66 17.42 -1.22
N ARG A 56 -9.94 18.45 -0.78
CA ARG A 56 -10.55 19.63 -0.12
C ARG A 56 -11.27 20.55 -1.11
N GLU A 57 -10.91 20.49 -2.38
CA GLU A 57 -11.53 21.29 -3.44
C GLU A 57 -12.74 20.58 -4.07
N LEU A 58 -13.00 19.33 -3.66
CA LEU A 58 -14.09 18.51 -4.20
C LEU A 58 -15.46 19.08 -3.78
N PRO A 59 -16.42 19.25 -4.71
CA PRO A 59 -17.78 19.64 -4.35
C PRO A 59 -18.47 18.61 -3.46
N ASP A 60 -19.33 19.06 -2.54
CA ASP A 60 -20.11 18.17 -1.65
C ASP A 60 -21.00 17.16 -2.39
N SER A 61 -21.38 17.46 -3.64
CA SER A 61 -22.16 16.57 -4.50
C SER A 61 -21.34 15.43 -5.11
N GLU A 62 -20.01 15.50 -5.06
CA GLU A 62 -19.14 14.48 -5.61
C GLU A 62 -18.65 13.52 -4.51
N PRO A 63 -18.79 12.19 -4.68
CA PRO A 63 -18.38 11.22 -3.67
C PRO A 63 -16.85 11.04 -3.56
N GLY A 64 -16.07 11.57 -4.50
CA GLY A 64 -14.60 11.50 -4.47
C GLY A 64 -14.02 10.09 -4.69
N THR A 65 -14.82 9.12 -5.11
CA THR A 65 -14.40 7.72 -5.28
C THR A 65 -13.29 7.56 -6.31
N SER A 66 -13.45 8.12 -7.51
CA SER A 66 -12.43 8.06 -8.56
C SER A 66 -11.16 8.80 -8.13
N LEU A 67 -11.30 9.99 -7.52
CA LEU A 67 -10.17 10.76 -6.99
C LEU A 67 -9.37 9.92 -5.99
N THR A 68 -10.03 9.35 -4.98
CA THR A 68 -9.39 8.54 -3.94
C THR A 68 -8.73 7.29 -4.53
N ARG A 69 -9.41 6.62 -5.46
CA ARG A 69 -8.89 5.41 -6.10
C ARG A 69 -7.65 5.70 -6.94
N GLU A 70 -7.74 6.68 -7.84
CA GLU A 70 -6.72 6.94 -8.86
C GLU A 70 -5.53 7.73 -8.32
N ARG A 71 -5.78 8.72 -7.45
CA ARG A 71 -4.74 9.63 -6.95
C ARG A 71 -4.08 9.17 -5.66
N TRP A 72 -4.69 8.21 -4.95
CA TRP A 72 -4.13 7.68 -3.71
C TRP A 72 -3.98 6.16 -3.71
N LEU A 73 -5.09 5.42 -3.73
CA LEU A 73 -5.07 3.99 -3.43
C LEU A 73 -4.25 3.16 -4.43
N LEU A 74 -4.39 3.41 -5.74
CA LEU A 74 -3.63 2.67 -6.74
C LEU A 74 -2.12 2.84 -6.58
N ILE A 75 -1.66 4.05 -6.21
CA ILE A 75 -0.23 4.30 -6.01
C ILE A 75 0.25 3.66 -4.69
N LEU A 76 -0.55 3.75 -3.63
CA LEU A 76 -0.27 3.07 -2.37
C LEU A 76 -0.09 1.55 -2.57
N PHE A 77 -1.02 0.93 -3.30
CA PHE A 77 -0.94 -0.51 -3.57
C PHE A 77 0.24 -0.89 -4.45
N GLN A 78 0.63 -0.02 -5.38
CA GLN A 78 1.86 -0.21 -6.14
C GLN A 78 3.10 -0.20 -5.23
N GLU A 79 3.23 0.77 -4.32
CA GLU A 79 4.35 0.85 -3.37
C GLU A 79 4.38 -0.33 -2.39
N LEU A 80 3.22 -0.89 -2.05
CA LEU A 80 3.09 -2.08 -1.22
C LEU A 80 3.31 -3.40 -1.99
N GLY A 81 3.62 -3.35 -3.29
CA GLY A 81 3.92 -4.55 -4.09
C GLY A 81 2.71 -5.33 -4.58
N PHE A 82 1.48 -4.83 -4.39
CA PHE A 82 0.28 -5.47 -4.97
C PHE A 82 0.18 -5.29 -6.49
N GLY A 83 0.99 -4.40 -7.07
CA GLY A 83 1.00 -4.12 -8.50
C GLY A 83 -0.30 -3.46 -8.96
N ARG A 84 -0.72 -3.75 -10.20
CA ARG A 84 -1.96 -3.20 -10.76
C ARG A 84 -3.14 -4.03 -10.29
N LEU A 85 -3.92 -3.47 -9.35
CA LEU A 85 -5.17 -4.09 -8.93
C LEU A 85 -6.17 -4.15 -10.09
N SER A 86 -6.71 -5.35 -10.32
CA SER A 86 -7.82 -5.55 -11.25
C SER A 86 -9.15 -5.32 -10.55
N THR A 87 -10.14 -4.82 -11.29
CA THR A 87 -11.49 -4.68 -10.77
C THR A 87 -12.07 -6.07 -10.50
N ALA A 88 -12.64 -6.25 -9.31
CA ALA A 88 -13.29 -7.49 -8.96
C ALA A 88 -14.54 -7.64 -9.82
N ARG A 89 -14.61 -8.69 -10.65
CA ARG A 89 -15.82 -8.98 -11.40
C ARG A 89 -16.88 -9.58 -10.47
N ALA A 90 -18.14 -9.33 -10.79
CA ALA A 90 -19.26 -10.02 -10.17
C ALA A 90 -19.03 -11.55 -10.23
N ARG A 91 -19.33 -12.23 -9.13
CA ARG A 91 -19.10 -13.67 -9.00
C ARG A 91 -20.40 -14.40 -9.32
N GLU A 92 -20.32 -15.37 -10.23
CA GLU A 92 -21.42 -16.29 -10.48
C GLU A 92 -21.24 -17.51 -9.58
N LEU A 93 -22.25 -17.79 -8.75
CA LEU A 93 -22.30 -18.95 -7.87
C LEU A 93 -23.65 -19.64 -8.12
N GLU A 94 -23.61 -20.92 -8.50
CA GLU A 94 -24.82 -21.73 -8.75
C GLU A 94 -25.83 -21.08 -9.72
N GLY A 95 -25.34 -20.41 -10.76
CA GLY A 95 -26.18 -19.72 -11.76
C GLY A 95 -26.83 -18.42 -11.26
N LYS A 96 -26.48 -17.96 -10.05
CA LYS A 96 -26.88 -16.65 -9.52
C LYS A 96 -25.69 -15.69 -9.59
N ASN A 97 -25.94 -14.53 -10.18
CA ASN A 97 -24.94 -13.47 -10.31
C ASN A 97 -24.96 -12.59 -9.04
N TYR A 98 -23.87 -12.63 -8.28
CA TYR A 98 -23.66 -11.77 -7.12
C TYR A 98 -22.83 -10.58 -7.54
N ALA A 99 -23.53 -9.45 -7.77
CA ALA A 99 -22.88 -8.19 -8.06
C ALA A 99 -22.05 -7.75 -6.86
N ILE A 100 -20.76 -7.51 -7.09
CA ILE A 100 -19.92 -6.75 -6.16
C ILE A 100 -20.23 -5.28 -6.43
N SER A 101 -20.87 -4.60 -5.49
CA SER A 101 -21.17 -3.18 -5.64
C SER A 101 -19.88 -2.37 -5.74
N HIS A 102 -19.82 -1.43 -6.68
CA HIS A 102 -18.66 -0.56 -6.95
C HIS A 102 -17.41 -1.30 -7.48
N ALA A 103 -17.58 -2.09 -8.54
CA ALA A 103 -16.49 -2.65 -9.34
C ALA A 103 -15.90 -1.63 -10.34
#